data_AF-A0AB36R4H1-F1
#
_entry.id   AF-A0AB36R4H1-F1
#
_cell.length_a   1.000
_cell.length_b   1.000
_cell.length_c   1.000
_cell.angle_alpha   90.00
_cell.angle_beta   90.00
_cell.angle_gamma   90.00
#
_symmetry.space_group_name_H-M   'P 1'
#
loop_
_entity.id
_entity.type
_entity.pdbx_description
1 polymer ?
#
loop_
_entity_poly.entity_id
_entity_poly.type
_entity_poly.pdbx_seq_one_letter_code
_entity_poly.pdbx_strand_id
1 'polypeptide(L)' 'MKVREHRERLRRQGLRPIQIWVPDVRAPAFRSEAHRQSLAVAASAHASEDQAFIDAISDWGDE' A
#
# COMPACT_ATOMS: atom_id res chain seq x y z
N MET A 1 -11.37 -13.34 23.16
CA MET A 1 -12.15 -12.66 22.10
C MET A 1 -11.43 -11.40 21.56
N LYS A 2 -10.09 -11.38 21.48
CA LYS A 2 -9.30 -10.16 21.21
C LYS A 2 -9.50 -9.55 19.81
N VAL A 3 -9.62 -10.40 18.78
CA VAL A 3 -9.82 -9.95 17.38
C VAL A 3 -11.20 -9.30 17.20
N ARG A 4 -12.21 -9.78 17.93
CA ARG A 4 -13.58 -9.24 17.87
C ARG A 4 -13.64 -7.84 18.49
N GLU A 5 -13.12 -7.68 19.70
CA GLU A 5 -13.06 -6.40 20.40
C GLU A 5 -12.26 -5.35 19.62
N HIS A 6 -11.13 -5.76 19.02
CA HIS A 6 -10.33 -4.89 18.16
C HIS A 6 -11.12 -4.41 16.93
N ARG A 7 -11.85 -5.31 16.24
CA ARG A 7 -12.70 -4.95 15.10
C ARG A 7 -13.87 -4.03 15.50
N GLU A 8 -14.49 -4.24 16.66
CA GLU A 8 -15.55 -3.36 17.17
C GLU A 8 -15.06 -1.93 17.46
N ARG A 9 -13.82 -1.78 17.95
CA ARG A 9 -13.21 -0.46 18.13
C ARG A 9 -12.97 0.25 16.79
N LEU A 10 -12.44 -0.45 15.79
CA LEU A 10 -12.21 0.10 14.45
C LEU A 10 -13.54 0.49 13.77
N ARG A 11 -14.59 -0.32 13.92
CA ARG A 11 -15.93 0.02 13.41
C ARG A 11 -16.49 1.30 14.02
N ARG A 12 -16.33 1.50 15.33
CA ARG A 12 -16.74 2.74 16.00
C ARG A 12 -15.98 3.99 15.53
N GLN A 13 -14.78 3.82 14.98
CA GLN A 13 -14.01 4.90 14.35
C GLN A 13 -14.39 5.12 12.87
N GLY A 14 -15.43 4.44 12.37
CA GLY A 14 -15.89 4.55 10.99
C GLY A 14 -15.15 3.66 9.99
N LEU A 15 -14.25 2.77 10.45
CA LEU A 15 -13.48 1.90 9.58
C LEU A 15 -14.21 0.58 9.28
N ARG A 16 -14.17 0.13 8.01
CA ARG A 16 -14.77 -1.13 7.58
C ARG A 16 -13.68 -2.15 7.22
N PRO A 17 -13.66 -3.35 7.83
CA PRO A 17 -12.71 -4.39 7.45
C PRO A 17 -13.07 -4.94 6.07
N ILE A 18 -12.09 -5.03 5.18
CA ILE A 18 -12.18 -5.79 3.92
C ILE A 18 -11.23 -6.98 3.99
N GLN A 19 -11.65 -8.12 3.42
CA GLN A 19 -10.80 -9.28 3.21
C GLN A 19 -10.62 -9.46 1.72
N ILE A 20 -9.38 -9.37 1.27
CA ILE A 20 -9.00 -9.60 -0.11
C ILE A 20 -7.93 -10.69 -0.14
N TRP A 21 -7.97 -11.52 -1.16
CA TRP A 21 -6.92 -12.48 -1.43
C TRP A 21 -5.87 -11.80 -2.30
N VAL A 22 -4.63 -11.79 -1.83
CA VAL A 22 -3.49 -11.23 -2.55
C VAL A 22 -2.52 -12.35 -2.94
N PRO A 23 -1.70 -12.18 -4.00
CA PRO A 23 -0.65 -13.12 -4.32
C PRO A 23 0.31 -13.35 -3.14
N ASP A 24 0.89 -14.56 -3.02
CA ASP A 24 1.92 -14.80 -2.00
C ASP A 24 3.18 -13.99 -2.34
N VAL A 25 3.41 -12.96 -1.53
CA VAL A 25 4.54 -12.02 -1.70
C VAL A 25 5.91 -12.66 -1.50
N ARG A 26 5.95 -13.88 -0.96
CA ARG A 26 7.19 -14.67 -0.80
C ARG A 26 7.50 -15.51 -2.03
N ALA A 27 6.55 -15.71 -2.93
CA ALA A 27 6.78 -16.48 -4.14
C ALA A 27 7.78 -15.75 -5.06
N PRO A 28 8.76 -16.46 -5.67
CA PRO A 28 9.71 -15.84 -6.59
C PRO A 28 9.03 -15.10 -7.75
N ALA A 29 7.93 -15.66 -8.28
CA ALA A 29 7.16 -15.03 -9.36
C ALA A 29 6.58 -13.67 -8.96
N PHE A 30 6.14 -13.51 -7.71
CA PHE A 30 5.68 -12.22 -7.22
C PHE A 30 6.81 -11.19 -7.21
N ARG A 31 8.01 -11.58 -6.77
CA ARG A 31 9.17 -10.68 -6.78
C ARG A 31 9.54 -10.23 -8.20
N SER A 32 9.55 -11.17 -9.15
CA SER A 32 9.80 -10.86 -10.56
C SER A 32 8.76 -9.91 -11.14
N GLU A 33 7.48 -10.15 -10.85
CA GLU A 33 6.39 -9.32 -11.34
C GLU A 33 6.37 -7.93 -10.69
N ALA A 34 6.57 -7.87 -9.37
CA ALA A 34 6.67 -6.61 -8.63
C ALA A 34 7.81 -5.76 -9.19
N HIS A 35 8.98 -6.36 -9.43
CA HIS A 35 10.11 -5.64 -10.03
C HIS A 35 9.78 -5.10 -11.43
N ARG A 36 9.19 -5.94 -12.30
CA ARG A 36 8.76 -5.55 -13.64
C ARG A 36 7.77 -4.39 -13.61
N GLN A 37 6.77 -4.46 -12.73
CA GLN A 37 5.75 -3.41 -12.62
C GLN A 37 6.31 -2.11 -12.04
N SER A 38 7.18 -2.18 -11.02
CA SER A 38 7.85 -1.00 -10.48
C SER A 38 8.65 -0.27 -11.56
N LEU A 39 9.37 -1.00 -12.43
CA LEU A 39 10.07 -0.40 -13.56
C LEU A 39 9.11 0.26 -14.57
N ALA A 40 7.98 -0.38 -14.85
CA ALA A 40 6.98 0.17 -15.77
C ALA A 40 6.37 1.48 -15.24
N VAL A 41 6.10 1.56 -13.94
CA VAL A 41 5.62 2.80 -13.28
C VAL A 41 6.69 3.88 -13.32
N ALA A 42 7.93 3.54 -12.98
CA ALA A 42 9.06 4.49 -12.99
C ALA A 42 9.36 5.04 -14.39
N ALA A 43 9.12 4.26 -15.45
CA ALA A 43 9.28 4.68 -16.83
C ALA A 43 8.01 5.33 -17.44
N SER A 44 6.93 5.45 -16.66
CA SER A 44 5.67 6.01 -17.16
C SER A 44 5.78 7.52 -17.37
N ALA A 45 4.95 8.06 -18.26
CA ALA A 45 4.87 9.50 -18.49
C ALA A 45 4.46 10.29 -17.22
N HIS A 46 3.77 9.63 -16.29
CA HIS A 46 3.29 10.22 -15.04
C HIS A 46 4.27 10.10 -13.88
N ALA A 47 5.41 9.42 -14.06
CA ALA A 47 6.33 9.13 -12.96
C ALA A 47 6.74 10.40 -12.17
N SER A 48 6.96 11.52 -12.87
CA SER A 48 7.29 12.80 -12.22
C SER A 48 6.12 13.39 -11.43
N GLU A 49 4.90 13.30 -11.95
CA GLU A 49 3.69 13.83 -11.30
C GLU A 49 3.33 12.98 -10.09
N ASP A 50 3.40 11.67 -10.24
CA ASP A 50 3.20 10.70 -9.15
C ASP A 50 4.20 10.95 -8.02
N GLN A 51 5.49 11.08 -8.35
CA GLN A 51 6.52 11.36 -7.35
C GLN A 51 6.29 12.71 -6.66
N ALA A 52 5.98 13.77 -7.42
CA ALA A 52 5.69 15.09 -6.85
C ALA A 52 4.48 15.06 -5.90
N PHE A 53 3.44 14.29 -6.24
CA PHE A 53 2.30 14.10 -5.35
C PHE A 53 2.69 13.38 -4.05
N ILE A 54 3.44 12.28 -4.15
CA ILE A 54 3.92 11.54 -2.97
C ILE A 54 4.78 12.44 -2.08
N ASP A 55 5.70 13.20 -2.64
CA ASP A 55 6.57 14.10 -1.89
C ASP A 55 5.76 15.19 -1.17
N ALA A 56 4.69 15.70 -1.80
CA ALA A 56 3.82 16.72 -1.21
C ALA A 56 2.96 16.23 -0.04
N ILE A 57 2.64 14.92 0.01
CA ILE A 57 1.82 14.34 1.09
C ILE A 57 2.63 13.57 2.14
N SER A 58 3.91 13.32 1.86
CA SER A 58 4.82 12.64 2.79
C SER A 58 5.22 13.60 3.91
N ASP A 59 4.89 13.22 5.14
CA ASP A 59 5.40 13.88 6.34
C ASP A 59 6.75 13.24 6.70
N TRP A 60 7.82 13.81 6.17
CA TRP A 60 9.19 13.49 6.55
C TRP A 60 9.51 14.29 7.80
N GLY A 61 8.93 13.91 8.95
CA GLY A 61 9.02 14.69 10.19
C GLY A 61 10.41 15.31 10.39
N ASP A 62 10.44 16.59 10.76
CA ASP A 62 11.69 17.34 10.94
C ASP A 62 12.62 16.59 11.91
N GLU A 63 13.80 16.19 11.45
CA GLU A 63 14.89 15.79 12.35
C GLU A 63 15.53 17.04 12.99
#